data_AF-A0A316VQ30-F1
#
_entry.id   AF-A0A316VQ30-F1
#
_cell.length_a   1.000
_cell.length_b   1.000
_cell.length_c   1.000
_cell.angle_alpha   90.00
_cell.angle_beta   90.00
_cell.angle_gamma   90.00
#
_symmetry.space_group_name_H-M   'P 1'
#
loop_
_entity.id
_entity.type
_entity.pdbx_description
1 polymer ?
#
loop_
_entity_poly.entity_id
_entity_poly.type
_entity_poly.pdbx_seq_one_letter_code
_entity_poly.pdbx_strand_id
1 'polypeptide(L)' 'MPITLPDPVLALSMASLQKLNTADVDQLANLWNVFTKCKESIESGRRLENLSWRLWFREAHL' A
#
# COMPACT_ATOMS: atom_id res chain seq x y z
N MET A 1 -11.65 -18.74 -7.99
CA MET A 1 -10.80 -18.40 -6.83
C MET A 1 -9.51 -17.79 -7.37
N PRO A 2 -9.14 -16.55 -7.00
CA PRO A 2 -7.82 -16.04 -7.36
C PRO A 2 -6.74 -16.92 -6.74
N ILE A 3 -5.67 -17.20 -7.49
CA ILE A 3 -4.52 -17.96 -7.02
C ILE A 3 -3.81 -17.11 -5.94
N THR A 4 -3.94 -17.53 -4.68
CA THR A 4 -3.17 -16.95 -3.57
C THR A 4 -1.81 -17.63 -3.55
N LEU A 5 -0.76 -16.90 -3.92
CA LEU A 5 0.62 -17.40 -3.79
C LEU A 5 0.91 -17.68 -2.31
N PRO A 6 1.51 -18.84 -1.97
CA PRO A 6 1.73 -19.25 -0.58
C PRO A 6 2.72 -18.35 0.16
N ASP A 7 3.65 -17.71 -0.55
CA ASP A 7 4.62 -16.77 -0.01
C ASP A 7 4.58 -15.45 -0.80
N PRO A 8 4.75 -14.29 -0.14
CA PRO A 8 4.83 -13.02 -0.83
C PRO A 8 6.05 -12.98 -1.74
N VAL A 9 5.81 -12.92 -3.05
CA VAL A 9 6.86 -12.93 -4.09
C VAL A 9 7.53 -11.55 -4.21
N LEU A 10 6.86 -10.50 -3.76
CA LEU A 10 7.32 -9.11 -3.89
C LEU A 10 7.61 -8.49 -2.52
N ALA A 11 8.89 -8.18 -2.27
CA ALA A 11 9.31 -7.35 -1.15
C ALA A 11 9.36 -5.88 -1.59
N LEU A 12 8.72 -5.01 -0.82
CA LEU A 12 8.78 -3.56 -1.04
C LEU A 12 10.02 -2.98 -0.37
N SER A 13 10.78 -2.21 -1.14
CA SER A 13 11.88 -1.42 -0.58
C SER A 13 11.32 -0.29 0.29
N MET A 14 11.57 -0.37 1.61
CA MET A 14 11.22 0.71 2.53
C MET A 14 11.91 2.04 2.17
N ALA A 15 13.09 1.99 1.56
CA ALA A 15 13.77 3.18 1.06
C ALA A 15 13.01 3.87 -0.08
N SER A 16 12.25 3.11 -0.88
CA SER A 16 11.37 3.68 -1.91
C SER A 16 10.10 4.28 -1.30
N LEU A 17 9.55 3.66 -0.24
CA LEU A 17 8.39 4.19 0.48
C LEU A 17 8.70 5.51 1.19
N GLN A 18 9.89 5.68 1.75
CA GLN A 18 10.31 6.93 2.39
C GLN A 18 10.43 8.11 1.42
N LYS A 19 10.61 7.86 0.12
CA LYS A 19 10.64 8.90 -0.91
C LYS A 19 9.26 9.35 -1.34
N LEU A 20 8.21 8.61 -0.99
CA LEU A 20 6.84 9.04 -1.27
C LEU A 20 6.50 10.20 -0.37
N ASN A 21 6.00 11.27 -0.98
CA ASN A 21 5.46 12.39 -0.23
C ASN A 21 4.15 11.94 0.42
N THR A 22 4.19 11.53 1.69
CA THR A 22 3.00 11.08 2.43
C THR A 22 2.03 12.22 2.76
N ALA A 23 2.33 13.46 2.38
CA ALA A 23 1.44 14.61 2.50
C ALA A 23 0.57 14.83 1.24
N ASP A 24 0.81 14.09 0.16
CA ASP A 24 0.03 14.18 -1.08
C ASP A 24 -1.11 13.16 -1.07
N VAL A 25 -2.35 13.67 -1.04
CA VAL A 25 -3.58 12.86 -0.99
C VAL A 25 -3.72 11.96 -2.21
N ASP A 26 -3.34 12.43 -3.40
CA ASP A 26 -3.46 11.64 -4.64
C ASP A 26 -2.43 10.51 -4.67
N GLN A 27 -1.23 10.76 -4.15
CA GLN A 27 -0.21 9.72 -4.01
C GLN A 27 -0.65 8.62 -3.04
N LEU A 28 -1.25 8.99 -1.90
CA LEU A 28 -1.77 8.03 -0.93
C LEU A 28 -2.95 7.20 -1.48
N ALA A 29 -3.86 7.84 -2.23
CA ALA A 29 -4.96 7.15 -2.91
C ALA A 29 -4.45 6.14 -3.94
N ASN A 30 -3.46 6.52 -4.74
CA ASN A 30 -2.82 5.64 -5.71
C ASN A 30 -2.12 4.46 -5.02
N LEU A 31 -1.41 4.70 -3.92
CA LEU A 31 -0.76 3.65 -3.14
C LEU A 31 -1.77 2.63 -2.62
N TRP A 32 -2.86 3.12 -2.05
CA TRP A 32 -3.92 2.25 -1.55
C TRP A 32 -4.56 1.42 -2.66
N ASN A 33 -4.82 2.02 -3.83
CA ASN A 33 -5.36 1.31 -4.99
C ASN A 33 -4.43 0.16 -5.45
N VAL A 34 -3.12 0.41 -5.49
CA VAL A 34 -2.12 -0.63 -5.82
C VAL A 34 -2.11 -1.73 -4.76
N PHE A 35 -2.07 -1.39 -3.48
CA PHE A 35 -2.03 -2.39 -2.41
C PHE A 35 -3.32 -3.21 -2.33
N THR A 36 -4.48 -2.62 -2.61
CA THR A 36 -5.75 -3.36 -2.65
C THR A 36 -5.72 -4.49 -3.69
N LYS A 37 -5.01 -4.28 -4.81
CA LYS A 37 -4.87 -5.26 -5.90
C LYS A 37 -3.75 -6.27 -5.67
N CYS A 38 -2.68 -5.89 -4.97
CA CYS A 38 -1.46 -6.69 -4.84
C CYS A 38 -1.17 -7.17 -3.41
N LYS A 39 -2.08 -6.95 -2.45
CA LYS A 39 -1.89 -7.29 -1.02
C LYS A 39 -1.55 -8.74 -0.72
N GLU A 40 -1.91 -9.66 -1.62
CA GLU A 40 -1.63 -11.10 -1.48
C GLU A 40 -0.29 -11.50 -2.09
N SER A 41 0.26 -10.67 -2.99
CA SER A 41 1.55 -10.90 -3.65
C SER A 41 2.70 -10.17 -2.96
N ILE A 42 2.39 -9.20 -2.10
CA ILE A 42 3.34 -8.32 -1.41
C ILE A 42 3.53 -8.77 0.04
N GLU A 43 4.78 -8.77 0.51
CA GLU A 43 5.08 -9.04 1.92
C GLU A 43 4.43 -7.98 2.82
N SER A 44 3.67 -8.43 3.82
CA SER A 44 2.84 -7.53 4.64
C SER A 44 1.84 -6.68 3.84
N GLY A 45 1.45 -7.10 2.64
CA GLY A 45 0.61 -6.31 1.73
C GLY A 45 -0.71 -5.84 2.33
N ARG A 46 -1.40 -6.67 3.12
CA ARG A 46 -2.61 -6.26 3.87
C ARG A 46 -2.35 -5.15 4.89
N ARG A 47 -1.17 -5.15 5.53
CA ARG A 47 -0.78 -4.08 6.48
C ARG A 47 -0.51 -2.79 5.74
N LEU A 48 0.13 -2.87 4.58
CA LEU A 48 0.42 -1.70 3.72
C LEU A 48 -0.87 -1.11 3.13
N GLU A 49 -1.80 -1.95 2.68
CA GLU A 49 -3.16 -1.53 2.28
C GLU A 49 -3.85 -0.77 3.43
N ASN A 50 -3.87 -1.33 4.63
CA ASN A 50 -4.50 -0.68 5.78
C ASN A 50 -3.82 0.65 6.17
N LEU A 51 -2.48 0.68 6.15
CA LEU A 51 -1.71 1.89 6.46
C LEU A 51 -1.99 2.99 5.44
N SER A 52 -1.91 2.68 4.15
CA SER A 52 -2.18 3.64 3.07
C SER A 52 -3.60 4.20 3.13
N TRP A 53 -4.61 3.37 3.40
CA TRP A 53 -5.98 3.82 3.64
C TRP A 53 -6.09 4.79 4.82
N ARG A 54 -5.48 4.47 5.97
CA ARG A 54 -5.53 5.31 7.17
C ARG A 54 -4.84 6.65 6.96
N LEU A 55 -3.71 6.66 6.27
CA LEU A 55 -2.99 7.88 5.91
C LEU A 55 -3.82 8.71 4.93
N TRP A 56 -4.32 8.09 3.86
CA TRP A 56 -5.18 8.77 2.88
C TRP A 56 -6.39 9.40 3.55
N PHE A 57 -7.12 8.64 4.37
CA PHE A 57 -8.29 9.14 5.09
C PHE A 57 -7.92 10.31 6.02
N ARG A 58 -6.78 10.24 6.71
CA ARG A 58 -6.31 11.34 7.55
C ARG A 58 -6.05 12.60 6.73
N GLU A 59 -5.26 12.51 5.67
CA GLU A 59 -4.85 13.67 4.87
C GLU A 59 -5.99 14.23 4.01
N ALA A 60 -6.92 13.39 3.54
CA ALA A 60 -8.10 13.84 2.79
C ALA A 60 -9.14 14.59 3.66
N HIS A 61 -9.05 14.46 4.97
CA HIS A 61 -9.93 15.10 5.95
C HIS A 61 -9.23 16.19 6.78
N LEU A 62 -7.96 16.51 6.47
CA LEU A 62 -7.24 17.67 6.99
C LEU A 62 -7.45 18.88 6.08
#